data_AF-A0A842PI23-F1
#
_entry.id   AF-A0A842PI23-F1
#
_cell.length_a   1.000
_cell.length_b   1.000
_cell.length_c   1.000
_cell.angle_alpha   90.00
_cell.angle_beta   90.00
_cell.angle_gamma   90.00
#
_symmetry.space_group_name_H-M   'P 1'
#
loop_
_entity.id
_entity.type
_entity.pdbx_description
1 polymer ?
#
loop_
_entity_poly.entity_id
_entity_poly.type
_entity_poly.pdbx_seq_one_letter_code
_entity_poly.pdbx_strand_id
1 'polypeptide(L)'
;MAKKKTKRGRVNRAEVLAMHGEKPSFDNFDDLTKGEQTKLFNHALGWYHGVYSSKESKEFLEEYVKKNRTKSDLAAMKSASLISPTWGNVARMFDDGYKSDELLARLNTVIDELIEEGGKILAEKKKVEIANKNVPVLSIQERVNNQVRDLLGDVDFEIDEFIENKCKKSEFELYKFLQNKETKGPHTKKIQNYLEDILSELEDLVDGKDDQLNEGYSFLSTSHQKKYRDFVQGMVDDAEAWGNVRKSTRKPRTRKIHSVEQKVAKVKYKVRDDSFKIVSVAPDRMIEAHQIWIFNTKDRFLYKYNSDRGMTIKGTTLQDFDVFTSFKKKLRKPDAILPEVLNSGKVKLRKLMDRIAAKETKVTGRINNDMIILRVI
;
A
#
# COMPACT_ATOMS: atom_id res chain seq x y z
N MET A 1 42.96 4.90 3.88
CA MET A 1 41.98 5.80 4.54
C MET A 1 40.95 6.24 3.52
N ALA A 2 39.73 5.70 3.56
CA ALA A 2 38.67 6.09 2.64
C ALA A 2 38.12 7.48 3.01
N LYS A 3 38.29 8.46 2.12
CA LYS A 3 37.69 9.80 2.28
C LYS A 3 36.18 9.66 2.34
N LYS A 4 35.62 9.91 3.53
CA LYS A 4 34.19 9.97 3.80
C LYS A 4 33.57 10.99 2.83
N LYS A 5 32.74 10.53 1.88
CA LYS A 5 31.94 11.43 1.04
C LYS A 5 31.02 12.23 1.96
N THR A 6 31.37 13.49 2.23
CA THR A 6 30.50 14.43 2.91
C THR A 6 29.29 14.65 2.01
N LYS A 7 28.10 14.21 2.46
CA LYS A 7 26.84 14.65 1.86
C LYS A 7 26.83 16.18 1.99
N ARG A 8 26.92 16.91 0.87
CA ARG A 8 26.64 18.35 0.85
C ARG A 8 25.27 18.54 1.50
N GLY A 9 25.22 19.29 2.59
CA GLY A 9 23.97 19.67 3.23
C GLY A 9 23.07 20.36 2.21
N ARG A 10 21.75 20.31 2.42
CA ARG A 10 20.77 21.01 1.60
C ARG A 10 21.06 22.50 1.71
N VAL A 11 21.80 23.06 0.74
CA VAL A 11 22.21 24.46 0.77
C VAL A 11 20.94 25.31 0.67
N ASN A 12 20.79 26.27 1.59
CA ASN A 12 19.67 27.19 1.58
C ASN A 12 19.77 28.05 0.31
N ARG A 13 18.71 28.09 -0.51
CA ARG A 13 18.69 28.85 -1.77
C ARG A 13 19.01 30.34 -1.55
N ALA A 14 18.60 30.90 -0.41
CA ALA A 14 18.91 32.27 -0.03
C ALA A 14 20.41 32.51 0.19
N GLU A 15 21.12 31.54 0.78
CA GLU A 15 22.56 31.63 1.00
C GLU A 15 23.34 31.51 -0.32
N VAL A 16 22.90 30.63 -1.23
CA VAL A 16 23.51 30.51 -2.57
C VAL A 16 23.33 31.79 -3.37
N LEU A 17 22.13 32.39 -3.33
CA LEU A 17 21.87 33.66 -4.00
C LEU A 17 22.72 34.80 -3.39
N ALA A 18 22.89 34.82 -2.06
CA ALA A 18 23.75 35.81 -1.40
C ALA A 18 25.23 35.69 -1.81
N MET A 19 25.72 34.49 -2.15
CA MET A 19 27.11 34.28 -2.60
C MET A 19 27.34 34.69 -4.06
N HIS A 20 26.35 34.47 -4.92
CA HIS A 20 26.49 34.70 -6.37
C HIS A 20 25.92 36.05 -6.83
N GLY A 21 25.25 36.79 -5.95
CA GLY A 21 24.69 38.10 -6.24
C GLY A 21 23.37 38.04 -7.01
N GLU A 22 22.92 39.21 -7.45
CA GLU A 22 21.67 39.35 -8.19
C GLU A 22 21.73 38.62 -9.55
N LYS A 23 20.55 38.17 -10.00
CA LYS A 23 20.42 37.52 -11.30
C LYS A 23 20.82 38.52 -12.41
N PRO A 24 21.73 38.15 -13.32
CA PRO A 24 22.04 38.97 -14.48
C PRO A 24 20.77 39.29 -15.28
N SER A 25 20.56 40.57 -15.59
CA SER A 25 19.51 41.00 -16.52
C SER A 25 20.04 40.97 -17.95
N PHE A 26 19.14 40.62 -18.89
CA PHE A 26 19.36 40.71 -20.33
C PHE A 26 18.58 41.89 -20.95
N ASP A 27 18.09 42.81 -20.13
CA ASP A 27 17.49 44.05 -20.61
C ASP A 27 18.51 44.85 -21.43
N ASN A 28 18.06 45.46 -22.53
CA ASN A 28 18.90 46.25 -23.46
C ASN A 28 20.07 45.46 -24.07
N PHE A 29 19.97 44.12 -24.16
CA PHE A 29 21.01 43.27 -24.76
C PHE A 29 21.39 43.71 -26.18
N ASP A 30 20.41 44.19 -26.95
CA ASP A 30 20.57 44.64 -28.33
C ASP A 30 21.38 45.95 -28.45
N ASP A 31 21.46 46.74 -27.37
CA ASP A 31 22.21 48.01 -27.32
C ASP A 31 23.70 47.81 -26.96
N LEU A 32 24.09 46.59 -26.59
CA LEU A 32 25.45 46.26 -26.17
C LEU A 32 26.37 45.98 -27.37
N THR A 33 27.64 46.35 -27.25
CA THR A 33 28.66 45.91 -28.22
C THR A 33 28.89 44.40 -28.12
N LYS A 34 29.39 43.76 -29.19
CA LYS A 34 29.71 42.31 -29.20
C LYS A 34 30.64 41.89 -28.04
N GLY A 35 31.58 42.76 -27.67
CA GLY A 35 32.49 42.53 -26.54
C GLY A 35 31.77 42.53 -25.19
N GLU A 36 30.78 43.41 -25.02
CA GLU A 36 29.94 43.49 -23.81
C GLU A 36 28.95 42.34 -23.73
N GLN A 37 28.34 41.94 -24.86
CA GLN A 37 27.48 40.76 -24.96
C GLN A 37 28.23 39.49 -24.54
N THR A 38 29.49 39.33 -24.98
CA THR A 38 30.32 38.18 -24.61
C THR A 38 30.67 38.18 -23.11
N LYS A 39 30.97 39.35 -22.54
CA LYS A 39 31.20 39.49 -21.09
C LYS A 39 29.94 39.16 -20.29
N LEU A 40 28.78 39.66 -20.73
CA LEU A 40 27.49 39.40 -20.12
C LEU A 40 27.12 37.91 -20.19
N PHE A 41 27.37 37.26 -21.33
CA PHE A 41 27.18 35.82 -21.49
C PHE A 41 28.02 35.01 -20.49
N ASN A 42 29.33 35.28 -20.41
CA ASN A 42 30.23 34.56 -19.49
C ASN A 42 29.86 34.80 -18.03
N HIS A 43 29.54 36.05 -17.67
CA HIS A 43 29.08 36.40 -16.33
C HIS A 43 27.77 35.68 -15.99
N ALA A 44 26.80 35.72 -16.91
CA ALA A 44 25.52 35.06 -16.70
C ALA A 44 25.69 33.55 -16.57
N LEU A 45 26.38 32.90 -17.51
CA LEU A 45 26.59 31.46 -17.48
C LEU A 45 27.29 31.02 -16.17
N GLY A 46 28.25 31.81 -15.68
CA GLY A 46 28.88 31.61 -14.38
C GLY A 46 27.88 31.71 -13.22
N TRP A 47 26.99 32.71 -13.24
CA TRP A 47 25.91 32.86 -12.26
C TRP A 47 24.96 31.66 -12.26
N TYR A 48 24.45 31.23 -13.44
CA TYR A 48 23.56 30.07 -13.52
C TYR A 48 24.24 28.78 -13.03
N HIS A 49 25.53 28.59 -13.31
CA HIS A 49 26.30 27.46 -12.80
C HIS A 49 26.52 27.47 -11.29
N GLY A 50 26.71 28.65 -10.69
CA GLY A 50 26.87 28.80 -9.25
C GLY A 50 25.56 28.63 -8.49
N VAL A 51 24.47 29.13 -9.08
CA VAL A 51 23.16 29.19 -8.43
C VAL A 51 22.35 27.91 -8.59
N TYR A 52 22.34 27.31 -9.78
CA TYR A 52 21.54 26.11 -10.05
C TYR A 52 22.36 24.82 -9.93
N SER A 53 21.75 23.82 -9.33
CA SER A 53 22.30 22.48 -9.29
C SER A 53 22.26 21.82 -10.67
N SER A 54 23.13 20.83 -10.90
CA SER A 54 23.12 20.04 -12.14
C SER A 54 21.78 19.33 -12.39
N LYS A 55 20.95 19.16 -11.36
CA LYS A 55 19.59 18.61 -11.50
C LYS A 55 18.64 19.66 -12.08
N GLU A 56 18.62 20.86 -11.50
CA GLU A 56 17.79 21.97 -11.97
C GLU A 56 18.17 22.39 -13.40
N SER A 57 19.47 22.45 -13.71
CA SER A 57 19.92 22.71 -15.08
C SER A 57 19.33 21.70 -16.07
N LYS A 58 19.35 20.40 -15.75
CA LYS A 58 18.74 19.38 -16.61
C LYS A 58 17.23 19.59 -16.77
N GLU A 59 16.54 19.95 -15.69
CA GLU A 59 15.10 20.25 -15.74
C GLU A 59 14.79 21.43 -16.68
N PHE A 60 15.63 22.46 -16.74
CA PHE A 60 15.48 23.55 -17.71
C PHE A 60 15.62 23.09 -19.16
N LEU A 61 16.57 22.20 -19.46
CA LEU A 61 16.69 21.63 -20.80
C LEU A 61 15.44 20.80 -21.16
N GLU A 62 14.92 20.03 -20.21
CA GLU A 62 13.67 19.28 -20.40
C GLU A 62 12.47 20.19 -20.66
N GLU A 63 12.35 21.30 -19.94
CA GLU A 63 11.31 22.31 -20.16
C GLU A 63 11.42 22.95 -21.54
N TYR A 64 12.63 23.29 -21.97
CA TYR A 64 12.89 23.83 -23.30
C TYR A 64 12.49 22.83 -24.40
N VAL A 65 12.87 21.56 -24.28
CA VAL A 65 12.48 20.51 -25.24
C VAL A 65 10.97 20.26 -25.21
N LYS A 66 10.30 20.31 -24.05
CA LYS A 66 8.84 20.22 -23.96
C LYS A 66 8.11 21.34 -24.69
N LYS A 67 8.67 22.57 -24.66
CA LYS A 67 8.08 23.74 -25.33
C LYS A 67 8.30 23.69 -26.84
N ASN A 68 9.47 23.23 -27.30
CA ASN A 68 9.92 23.40 -28.67
C ASN A 68 9.95 22.11 -29.52
N ARG A 69 9.84 20.92 -28.93
CA ARG A 69 9.98 19.62 -29.61
C ARG A 69 8.87 18.64 -29.20
N THR A 70 8.90 17.42 -29.74
CA THR A 70 7.85 16.42 -29.47
C THR A 70 8.06 15.69 -28.13
N LYS A 71 6.99 15.04 -27.64
CA LYS A 71 7.07 14.17 -26.45
C LYS A 71 8.02 12.97 -26.66
N SER A 72 8.16 12.49 -27.90
CA SER A 72 9.06 11.39 -28.25
C SER A 72 10.52 11.83 -28.11
N ASP A 73 10.83 13.03 -28.60
CA ASP A 73 12.17 13.62 -28.52
C ASP A 73 12.61 13.83 -27.08
N LEU A 74 11.69 14.28 -26.21
CA LEU A 74 11.94 14.38 -24.78
C LEU A 74 12.31 13.03 -24.15
N ALA A 75 11.56 11.97 -24.49
CA ALA A 75 11.83 10.63 -23.98
C ALA A 75 13.17 10.07 -24.47
N ALA A 76 13.51 10.33 -25.74
CA ALA A 76 14.81 9.97 -26.32
C ALA A 76 15.94 10.72 -25.62
N MET A 77 15.92 12.06 -25.58
CA MET A 77 16.94 12.87 -24.92
C MET A 77 17.16 12.45 -23.45
N LYS A 78 16.10 12.19 -22.67
CA LYS A 78 16.21 11.73 -21.27
C LYS A 78 16.95 10.39 -21.12
N SER A 79 17.00 9.60 -22.19
CA SER A 79 17.65 8.30 -22.22
C SER A 79 19.12 8.38 -22.62
N ALA A 80 19.62 9.54 -23.06
CA ALA A 80 21.03 9.77 -23.37
C ALA A 80 21.91 9.57 -22.12
N SER A 81 23.17 9.16 -22.33
CA SER A 81 24.05 8.73 -21.24
C SER A 81 24.50 9.90 -20.37
N LEU A 82 24.78 11.06 -20.98
CA LEU A 82 25.27 12.24 -20.28
C LEU A 82 24.65 13.52 -20.84
N ILE A 83 23.81 14.16 -20.04
CA ILE A 83 23.28 15.49 -20.33
C ILE A 83 24.12 16.52 -19.57
N SER A 84 24.85 17.36 -20.31
CA SER A 84 25.66 18.44 -19.72
C SER A 84 24.77 19.51 -19.08
N PRO A 85 25.01 19.90 -17.81
CA PRO A 85 24.27 20.97 -17.15
C PRO A 85 24.37 22.33 -17.86
N THR A 86 25.46 22.57 -18.59
CA THR A 86 25.69 23.84 -19.30
C THR A 86 24.58 24.16 -20.28
N TRP A 87 24.13 23.17 -21.07
CA TRP A 87 23.06 23.37 -22.06
C TRP A 87 21.70 23.62 -21.43
N GLY A 88 21.48 23.10 -20.23
CA GLY A 88 20.32 23.42 -19.41
C GLY A 88 20.30 24.86 -18.91
N ASN A 89 21.44 25.35 -18.45
CA ASN A 89 21.60 26.75 -18.06
C ASN A 89 21.47 27.68 -19.28
N VAL A 90 22.04 27.31 -20.43
CA VAL A 90 21.88 28.07 -21.69
C VAL A 90 20.41 28.11 -22.12
N ALA A 91 19.69 26.99 -22.07
CA ALA A 91 18.26 26.96 -22.35
C ALA A 91 17.46 27.89 -21.42
N ARG A 92 17.85 27.93 -20.14
CA ARG A 92 17.26 28.86 -19.16
C ARG A 92 17.59 30.32 -19.46
N MET A 93 18.80 30.63 -19.90
CA MET A 93 19.20 31.99 -20.30
C MET A 93 18.35 32.51 -21.47
N PHE A 94 18.04 31.67 -22.45
CA PHE A 94 17.11 32.01 -23.54
C PHE A 94 15.69 32.27 -23.03
N ASP A 95 15.17 31.41 -22.13
CA ASP A 95 13.87 31.62 -21.48
C ASP A 95 13.83 32.93 -20.65
N ASP A 96 14.98 33.36 -20.14
CA ASP A 96 15.14 34.57 -19.33
C ASP A 96 15.48 35.83 -20.16
N GLY A 97 15.56 35.73 -21.49
CA GLY A 97 15.65 36.87 -22.42
C GLY A 97 16.97 37.06 -23.16
N TYR A 98 17.94 36.14 -23.01
CA TYR A 98 19.19 36.19 -23.78
C TYR A 98 18.91 35.97 -25.28
N LYS A 99 19.56 36.75 -26.16
CA LYS A 99 19.37 36.69 -27.61
C LYS A 99 20.68 36.38 -28.33
N SER A 100 20.73 35.27 -29.06
CA SER A 100 21.88 34.91 -29.90
C SER A 100 21.48 33.78 -30.84
N ASP A 101 21.41 34.07 -32.14
CA ASP A 101 21.01 33.08 -33.15
C ASP A 101 22.04 31.94 -33.26
N GLU A 102 23.33 32.27 -33.15
CA GLU A 102 24.42 31.29 -33.19
C GLU A 102 24.34 30.30 -32.02
N LEU A 103 24.16 30.81 -30.81
CA LEU A 103 24.08 29.96 -29.62
C LEU A 103 22.76 29.17 -29.58
N LEU A 104 21.67 29.73 -30.10
CA LEU A 104 20.38 29.05 -30.20
C LEU A 104 20.46 27.89 -31.21
N ALA A 105 21.10 28.12 -32.36
CA ALA A 105 21.38 27.07 -33.33
C ALA A 105 22.23 25.95 -32.70
N ARG A 106 23.29 26.32 -31.97
CA ARG A 106 24.14 25.35 -31.28
C ARG A 106 23.38 24.55 -30.22
N LEU A 107 22.53 25.19 -29.42
CA LEU A 107 21.68 24.52 -28.43
C LEU A 107 20.78 23.46 -29.11
N ASN A 108 20.15 23.81 -30.24
CA ASN A 108 19.31 22.89 -31.00
C ASN A 108 20.10 21.70 -31.55
N THR A 109 21.30 21.93 -32.12
CA THR A 109 22.18 20.85 -32.59
C THR A 109 22.52 19.87 -31.47
N VAL A 110 22.84 20.36 -30.28
CA VAL A 110 23.15 19.50 -29.12
C VAL A 110 21.93 18.70 -28.66
N ILE A 111 20.75 19.31 -28.69
CA ILE A 111 19.49 18.59 -28.40
C ILE A 111 19.29 17.46 -29.41
N ASP A 112 19.54 17.70 -30.69
CA ASP A 112 19.41 16.70 -31.74
C ASP A 112 20.41 15.54 -31.55
N GLU A 113 21.67 15.84 -31.20
CA GLU A 113 22.69 14.83 -30.85
C GLU A 113 22.24 13.95 -29.65
N LEU A 114 21.68 14.57 -28.60
CA LEU A 114 21.18 13.84 -27.42
C LEU A 114 19.96 12.97 -27.74
N ILE A 115 19.06 13.45 -28.61
CA ILE A 115 17.90 12.68 -29.08
C ILE A 115 18.37 11.44 -29.85
N GLU A 116 19.35 11.60 -30.74
CA GLU A 116 19.90 10.49 -31.53
C GLU A 116 20.56 9.43 -30.63
N GLU A 117 21.42 9.85 -29.70
CA GLU A 117 22.07 8.96 -28.74
C GLU A 117 21.04 8.21 -27.88
N GLY A 118 20.11 8.96 -27.28
CA GLY A 118 19.10 8.38 -26.41
C GLY A 118 18.08 7.50 -27.16
N GLY A 119 17.84 7.80 -28.44
CA GLY A 119 17.05 6.95 -29.34
C GLY A 119 17.68 5.58 -29.58
N LYS A 120 19.01 5.53 -29.77
CA LYS A 120 19.77 4.26 -29.89
C LYS A 120 19.66 3.43 -28.61
N ILE A 121 19.81 4.07 -27.45
CA ILE A 121 19.70 3.42 -26.13
C ILE A 121 18.28 2.88 -25.89
N LEU A 122 17.24 3.62 -26.27
CA LEU A 122 15.85 3.15 -26.16
C LEU A 122 15.58 1.96 -27.09
N ALA A 123 16.14 1.95 -28.29
CA ALA A 123 16.00 0.84 -29.23
C ALA A 123 16.68 -0.44 -28.69
N GLU A 124 17.87 -0.33 -28.12
CA GLU A 124 18.56 -1.45 -27.47
C GLU A 124 17.80 -1.97 -26.26
N LYS A 125 17.30 -1.07 -25.39
CA LYS A 125 16.47 -1.46 -24.23
C LYS A 125 15.22 -2.21 -24.66
N LYS A 126 14.54 -1.76 -25.73
CA LYS A 126 13.37 -2.46 -26.29
C LYS A 126 13.72 -3.85 -26.81
N LYS A 127 14.86 -4.02 -27.48
CA LYS A 127 15.33 -5.34 -27.95
C LYS A 127 15.56 -6.31 -26.78
N VAL A 128 16.19 -5.86 -25.70
CA VAL A 128 16.42 -6.68 -24.49
C VAL A 128 15.10 -7.02 -23.77
N GLU A 129 14.15 -6.09 -23.70
CA GLU A 129 12.85 -6.35 -23.07
C GLU A 129 12.03 -7.40 -23.82
N ILE A 130 12.09 -7.39 -25.16
CA ILE A 130 11.44 -8.40 -26.01
C ILE A 130 12.06 -9.79 -25.77
N ALA A 131 13.39 -9.88 -25.65
CA ALA A 131 14.07 -11.15 -25.37
C ALA A 131 13.67 -11.73 -23.99
N ASN A 132 13.56 -10.88 -22.96
CA ASN A 132 13.21 -11.33 -21.61
C ASN A 132 11.74 -11.76 -21.45
N LYS A 133 10.82 -11.25 -22.27
CA LYS A 133 9.40 -11.65 -22.25
C LYS A 133 9.17 -13.07 -22.78
N ASN A 134 10.12 -13.64 -23.52
CA ASN A 134 10.01 -14.99 -24.09
C ASN A 134 10.43 -16.11 -23.13
N VAL A 135 10.87 -15.80 -21.91
CA VAL A 135 11.14 -16.83 -20.88
C VAL A 135 9.82 -17.19 -20.20
N PRO A 136 9.40 -18.47 -20.17
CA PRO A 136 8.21 -18.90 -19.44
C PRO A 136 8.34 -18.54 -17.95
N VAL A 137 7.52 -17.60 -17.48
CA VAL A 137 7.50 -17.22 -16.07
C VAL A 137 6.70 -18.26 -15.31
N LEU A 138 7.39 -19.19 -14.65
CA LEU A 138 6.75 -20.12 -13.72
C LEU A 138 5.94 -19.34 -12.68
N SER A 139 4.65 -19.69 -12.60
CA SER A 139 3.72 -19.14 -11.62
C SER A 139 4.21 -19.44 -10.20
N ILE A 140 3.74 -18.65 -9.24
CA ILE A 140 4.08 -18.86 -7.82
C ILE A 140 3.63 -20.26 -7.37
N GLN A 141 2.50 -20.75 -7.88
CA GLN A 141 1.99 -22.09 -7.54
C GLN A 141 2.88 -23.19 -8.09
N GLU A 142 3.33 -23.07 -9.35
CA GLU A 142 4.26 -24.03 -9.96
C GLU A 142 5.60 -24.06 -9.22
N ARG A 143 6.12 -22.91 -8.80
CA ARG A 143 7.35 -22.87 -7.98
C ARG A 143 7.18 -23.58 -6.64
N VAL A 144 6.05 -23.35 -5.98
CA VAL A 144 5.74 -24.05 -4.72
C VAL A 144 5.61 -25.55 -4.97
N ASN A 145 4.94 -25.96 -6.05
CA ASN A 145 4.81 -27.38 -6.41
C ASN A 145 6.15 -28.03 -6.69
N ASN A 146 7.05 -27.37 -7.43
CA ASN A 146 8.37 -27.92 -7.71
C ASN A 146 9.19 -28.10 -6.43
N GLN A 147 9.18 -27.11 -5.53
CA GLN A 147 9.85 -27.25 -4.23
C GLN A 147 9.26 -28.38 -3.38
N VAL A 148 7.94 -28.59 -3.45
CA VAL A 148 7.31 -29.72 -2.76
C VAL A 148 7.71 -31.04 -3.39
N ARG A 149 7.76 -31.14 -4.73
CA ARG A 149 8.22 -32.35 -5.43
C ARG A 149 9.65 -32.72 -5.05
N ASP A 150 10.54 -31.72 -4.95
CA ASP A 150 11.91 -31.96 -4.52
C ASP A 150 11.96 -32.53 -3.08
N LEU A 151 11.13 -32.00 -2.18
CA LEU A 151 11.02 -32.52 -0.81
C LEU A 151 10.35 -33.89 -0.74
N LEU A 152 9.37 -34.14 -1.60
CA LEU A 152 8.69 -35.44 -1.68
C LEU A 152 9.63 -36.51 -2.21
N GLY A 153 10.52 -36.20 -3.16
CA GLY A 153 11.54 -37.16 -3.62
C GLY A 153 12.44 -37.68 -2.50
N ASP A 154 12.84 -36.81 -1.56
CA ASP A 154 13.59 -37.23 -0.37
C ASP A 154 12.72 -38.10 0.57
N VAL A 155 11.42 -37.83 0.68
CA VAL A 155 10.48 -38.60 1.52
C VAL A 155 10.15 -39.96 0.91
N ASP A 156 9.92 -40.02 -0.41
CA ASP A 156 9.65 -41.25 -1.16
C ASP A 156 10.85 -42.20 -1.09
N PHE A 157 12.07 -41.66 -1.17
CA PHE A 157 13.28 -42.46 -1.00
C PHE A 157 13.32 -43.19 0.35
N GLU A 158 12.92 -42.53 1.43
CA GLU A 158 12.89 -43.11 2.78
C GLU A 158 11.75 -44.13 2.94
N ILE A 159 10.63 -43.91 2.25
CA ILE A 159 9.53 -44.88 2.17
C ILE A 159 9.99 -46.16 1.44
N ASP A 160 10.64 -46.00 0.29
CA ASP A 160 11.18 -47.12 -0.50
C ASP A 160 12.23 -47.89 0.31
N GLU A 161 13.17 -47.19 0.95
CA GLU A 161 14.19 -47.81 1.80
C GLU A 161 13.56 -48.59 2.98
N PHE A 162 12.48 -48.08 3.58
CA PHE A 162 11.76 -48.80 4.63
C PHE A 162 11.13 -50.10 4.12
N ILE A 163 10.55 -50.08 2.91
CA ILE A 163 9.96 -51.26 2.27
C ILE A 163 11.04 -52.29 1.91
N GLU A 164 12.13 -51.87 1.27
CA GLU A 164 13.27 -52.71 0.88
C GLU A 164 13.91 -53.40 2.09
N ASN A 165 14.00 -52.68 3.23
CA ASN A 165 14.50 -53.20 4.49
C ASN A 165 13.50 -54.11 5.24
N LYS A 166 12.43 -54.58 4.57
CA LYS A 166 11.37 -55.44 5.12
C LYS A 166 10.64 -54.81 6.32
N CYS A 167 10.39 -53.50 6.24
CA CYS A 167 9.67 -52.74 7.27
C CYS A 167 10.31 -52.90 8.66
N LYS A 168 11.65 -52.90 8.71
CA LYS A 168 12.41 -52.78 9.96
C LYS A 168 12.39 -51.34 10.43
N LYS A 169 12.64 -51.13 11.72
CA LYS A 169 12.60 -49.79 12.33
C LYS A 169 13.50 -48.83 11.56
N SER A 170 12.91 -47.78 10.98
CA SER A 170 13.66 -46.67 10.35
C SER A 170 14.09 -45.67 11.43
N GLU A 171 15.24 -45.02 11.19
CA GLU A 171 15.72 -43.87 11.97
C GLU A 171 15.16 -42.54 11.47
N PHE A 172 14.47 -42.56 10.33
CA PHE A 172 13.91 -41.37 9.71
C PHE A 172 12.74 -40.81 10.53
N GLU A 173 12.83 -39.53 10.84
CA GLU A 173 11.77 -38.75 11.49
C GLU A 173 11.43 -37.55 10.60
N LEU A 174 10.21 -37.54 10.05
CA LEU A 174 9.80 -36.51 9.10
C LEU A 174 9.79 -35.13 9.77
N TYR A 175 9.47 -35.05 11.07
CA TYR A 175 9.51 -33.79 11.81
C TYR A 175 10.90 -33.14 11.76
N LYS A 176 11.96 -33.91 12.04
CA LYS A 176 13.36 -33.42 11.98
C LYS A 176 13.76 -33.04 10.56
N PHE A 177 13.35 -33.83 9.57
CA PHE A 177 13.60 -33.51 8.16
C PHE A 177 12.98 -32.17 7.77
N LEU A 178 11.69 -31.96 8.07
CA LEU A 178 10.96 -30.72 7.78
C LEU A 178 11.53 -29.52 8.56
N GLN A 179 12.01 -29.75 9.77
CA GLN A 179 12.69 -28.75 10.58
C GLN A 179 14.02 -28.33 9.94
N ASN A 180 14.85 -29.29 9.54
CA ASN A 180 16.16 -29.04 8.93
C ASN A 180 16.07 -28.34 7.57
N LYS A 181 15.05 -28.69 6.76
CA LYS A 181 14.77 -28.05 5.47
C LYS A 181 14.04 -26.71 5.62
N GLU A 182 13.74 -26.29 6.85
CA GLU A 182 12.95 -25.11 7.19
C GLU A 182 11.63 -25.01 6.41
N THR A 183 10.95 -26.13 6.19
CA THR A 183 9.78 -26.22 5.32
C THR A 183 8.68 -25.25 5.79
N LYS A 184 8.07 -24.53 4.84
CA LYS A 184 7.00 -23.55 5.10
C LYS A 184 5.65 -24.26 5.25
N GLY A 185 4.76 -23.70 6.07
CA GLY A 185 3.43 -24.28 6.33
C GLY A 185 2.62 -24.72 5.08
N PRO A 186 2.57 -23.92 3.99
CA PRO A 186 1.88 -24.35 2.77
C PRO A 186 2.52 -25.56 2.08
N HIS A 187 3.84 -25.69 2.13
CA HIS A 187 4.57 -26.84 1.60
C HIS A 187 4.33 -28.06 2.47
N THR A 188 4.41 -27.90 3.79
CA THR A 188 4.11 -28.95 4.77
C THR A 188 2.70 -29.53 4.57
N LYS A 189 1.67 -28.70 4.32
CA LYS A 189 0.32 -29.23 4.09
C LYS A 189 0.22 -30.05 2.79
N LYS A 190 1.01 -29.73 1.75
CA LYS A 190 1.03 -30.54 0.53
C LYS A 190 1.73 -31.89 0.74
N ILE A 191 2.81 -31.90 1.53
CA ILE A 191 3.48 -33.14 1.93
C ILE A 191 2.53 -34.00 2.77
N GLN A 192 1.85 -33.39 3.74
CA GLN A 192 0.84 -34.06 4.56
C GLN A 192 -0.26 -34.69 3.70
N ASN A 193 -0.84 -33.94 2.73
CA ASN A 193 -1.89 -34.48 1.86
C ASN A 193 -1.40 -35.67 1.03
N TYR A 194 -0.18 -35.61 0.50
CA TYR A 194 0.41 -36.72 -0.25
C TYR A 194 0.56 -37.98 0.62
N LEU A 195 1.00 -37.83 1.87
CA LEU A 195 1.12 -38.94 2.82
C LEU A 195 -0.25 -39.45 3.29
N GLU A 196 -1.25 -38.57 3.42
CA GLU A 196 -2.65 -38.93 3.72
C GLU A 196 -3.24 -39.81 2.59
N ASP A 197 -2.93 -39.50 1.32
CA ASP A 197 -3.36 -40.32 0.17
C ASP A 197 -2.74 -41.73 0.24
N ILE A 198 -1.42 -41.84 0.48
CA ILE A 198 -0.73 -43.14 0.68
C ILE A 198 -1.30 -43.89 1.87
N LEU A 199 -1.50 -43.21 3.00
CA LEU A 199 -2.03 -43.82 4.21
C LEU A 199 -3.41 -44.42 3.97
N SER A 200 -4.30 -43.73 3.24
CA SER A 200 -5.62 -44.24 2.88
C SER A 200 -5.53 -45.55 2.10
N GLU A 201 -4.62 -45.64 1.11
CA GLU A 201 -4.40 -46.88 0.36
C GLU A 201 -3.90 -48.01 1.27
N LEU A 202 -3.02 -47.71 2.23
CA LEU A 202 -2.49 -48.69 3.18
C LEU A 202 -3.53 -49.15 4.21
N GLU A 203 -4.46 -48.29 4.59
CA GLU A 203 -5.60 -48.66 5.44
C GLU A 203 -6.52 -49.66 4.70
N ASP A 204 -6.85 -49.39 3.44
CA ASP A 204 -7.66 -50.30 2.62
C ASP A 204 -6.96 -51.64 2.34
N LEU A 205 -5.63 -51.61 2.16
CA LEU A 205 -4.80 -52.82 2.06
C LEU A 205 -4.86 -53.67 3.33
N VAL A 206 -4.70 -53.05 4.51
CA VAL A 206 -4.72 -53.77 5.80
C VAL A 206 -6.11 -54.33 6.11
N ASP A 207 -7.16 -53.64 5.69
CA ASP A 207 -8.54 -54.11 5.79
C ASP A 207 -8.87 -55.21 4.77
N GLY A 208 -8.07 -55.36 3.71
CA GLY A 208 -8.20 -56.39 2.68
C GLY A 208 -9.40 -56.19 1.76
N LYS A 209 -9.87 -54.94 1.58
CA LYS A 209 -11.07 -54.62 0.79
C LYS A 209 -10.81 -54.53 -0.72
N ASP A 210 -9.56 -54.35 -1.12
CA ASP A 210 -9.18 -54.11 -2.53
C ASP A 210 -8.26 -55.23 -3.03
N ASP A 211 -8.77 -56.00 -4.01
CA ASP A 211 -8.05 -57.11 -4.63
C ASP A 211 -6.78 -56.65 -5.37
N GLN A 212 -6.78 -55.45 -5.96
CA GLN A 212 -5.62 -54.91 -6.68
C GLN A 212 -4.50 -54.51 -5.72
N LEU A 213 -4.85 -53.91 -4.58
CA LEU A 213 -3.86 -53.56 -3.55
C LEU A 213 -3.26 -54.84 -2.95
N ASN A 214 -4.08 -55.85 -2.68
CA ASN A 214 -3.61 -57.14 -2.16
C ASN A 214 -2.64 -57.82 -3.14
N GLU A 215 -2.91 -57.80 -4.44
CA GLU A 215 -1.99 -58.31 -5.47
C GLU A 215 -0.69 -57.52 -5.51
N GLY A 216 -0.78 -56.18 -5.55
CA GLY A 216 0.37 -55.28 -5.65
C GLY A 216 1.33 -55.37 -4.46
N TYR A 217 0.79 -55.57 -3.24
CA TYR A 217 1.56 -55.68 -2.00
C TYR A 217 1.77 -57.13 -1.53
N SER A 218 1.53 -58.13 -2.38
CA SER A 218 1.66 -59.55 -2.05
C SER A 218 3.07 -59.98 -1.61
N PHE A 219 4.09 -59.20 -1.97
CA PHE A 219 5.48 -59.42 -1.53
C PHE A 219 5.72 -59.07 -0.04
N LEU A 220 4.80 -58.32 0.59
CA LEU A 220 4.83 -58.00 2.01
C LEU A 220 3.93 -58.95 2.80
N SER A 221 4.43 -59.40 3.95
CA SER A 221 3.58 -60.12 4.92
C SER A 221 2.56 -59.17 5.55
N THR A 222 1.43 -59.70 6.04
CA THR A 222 0.41 -58.91 6.75
C THR A 222 0.95 -58.14 7.96
N SER A 223 2.00 -58.67 8.60
CA SER A 223 2.72 -57.97 9.68
C SER A 223 3.52 -56.78 9.15
N HIS A 224 4.16 -56.93 7.99
CA HIS A 224 4.91 -55.85 7.34
C HIS A 224 3.99 -54.75 6.79
N GLN A 225 2.84 -55.11 6.22
CA GLN A 225 1.83 -54.16 5.75
C GLN A 225 1.35 -53.24 6.90
N LYS A 226 1.07 -53.82 8.08
CA LYS A 226 0.70 -53.03 9.27
C LYS A 226 1.83 -52.08 9.72
N LYS A 227 3.08 -52.55 9.71
CA LYS A 227 4.24 -51.70 10.03
C LYS A 227 4.43 -50.57 9.04
N TYR A 228 4.14 -50.82 7.75
CA TYR A 228 4.22 -49.79 6.73
C TYR A 228 3.17 -48.71 6.92
N ARG A 229 1.91 -49.11 7.15
CA ARG A 229 0.85 -48.17 7.55
C ARG A 229 1.25 -47.34 8.78
N ASP A 230 1.77 -47.98 9.83
CA ASP A 230 2.17 -47.30 11.06
C ASP A 230 3.32 -46.29 10.84
N PHE A 231 4.24 -46.61 9.92
CA PHE A 231 5.32 -45.71 9.54
C PHE A 231 4.81 -44.46 8.82
N VAL A 232 3.93 -44.63 7.82
CA VAL A 232 3.32 -43.52 7.08
C VAL A 232 2.40 -42.69 7.99
N GLN A 233 1.64 -43.32 8.89
CA GLN A 233 0.85 -42.61 9.90
C GLN A 233 1.75 -41.71 10.77
N GLY A 234 2.89 -42.24 11.24
CA GLY A 234 3.86 -41.45 12.01
C GLY A 234 4.38 -40.23 11.23
N MET A 235 4.60 -40.38 9.92
CA MET A 235 4.97 -39.25 9.06
C MET A 235 3.84 -38.22 8.93
N VAL A 236 2.59 -38.65 8.78
CA VAL A 236 1.44 -37.72 8.73
C VAL A 236 1.34 -36.90 10.02
N ASP A 237 1.48 -37.58 11.17
CA ASP A 237 1.44 -36.95 12.50
C ASP A 237 2.58 -35.93 12.68
N ASP A 238 3.79 -36.29 12.23
CA ASP A 238 4.97 -35.41 12.23
C ASP A 238 4.76 -34.16 11.35
N ALA A 239 4.19 -34.34 10.16
CA ALA A 239 3.88 -33.24 9.25
C ALA A 239 2.82 -32.30 9.86
N GLU A 240 1.80 -32.85 10.52
CA GLU A 240 0.80 -32.07 11.24
C GLU A 240 1.42 -31.29 12.40
N ALA A 241 2.25 -31.93 13.21
CA ALA A 241 2.94 -31.31 14.34
C ALA A 241 3.80 -30.12 13.88
N TRP A 242 4.60 -30.30 12.83
CA TRP A 242 5.40 -29.22 12.26
C TRP A 242 4.52 -28.09 11.68
N GLY A 243 3.44 -28.45 10.99
CA GLY A 243 2.46 -27.50 10.49
C GLY A 243 1.88 -26.62 11.59
N ASN A 244 1.59 -27.18 12.76
CA ASN A 244 1.08 -26.46 13.92
C ASN A 244 2.12 -25.53 14.56
N VAL A 245 3.38 -25.95 14.65
CA VAL A 245 4.50 -25.07 15.07
C VAL A 245 4.64 -23.87 14.13
N ARG A 246 4.57 -24.08 12.80
CA ARG A 246 4.63 -23.00 11.81
C ARG A 246 3.44 -22.03 11.88
N LYS A 247 2.25 -22.52 12.26
CA LYS A 247 1.10 -21.65 12.53
C LYS A 247 1.31 -20.79 13.79
N SER A 248 1.78 -21.40 14.87
CA SER A 248 1.98 -20.75 16.18
C SER A 248 3.09 -19.67 16.16
N THR A 249 4.17 -19.92 15.43
CA THR A 249 5.29 -18.98 15.27
C THR A 249 4.95 -17.72 14.47
N ARG A 250 3.76 -17.64 13.86
CA ARG A 250 3.33 -16.46 13.13
C ARG A 250 3.05 -15.30 14.10
N LYS A 251 3.90 -14.27 14.06
CA LYS A 251 3.74 -13.06 14.89
C LYS A 251 2.31 -12.51 14.78
N PRO A 252 1.57 -12.38 15.91
CA PRO A 252 0.26 -11.76 15.91
C PRO A 252 0.34 -10.35 15.33
N ARG A 253 -0.58 -10.02 14.42
CA ARG A 253 -0.60 -8.72 13.76
C ARG A 253 -0.91 -7.64 14.80
N THR A 254 0.05 -6.76 15.08
CA THR A 254 -0.18 -5.60 15.95
C THR A 254 -1.28 -4.73 15.35
N ARG A 255 -2.35 -4.49 16.11
CA ARG A 255 -3.44 -3.60 15.69
C ARG A 255 -2.91 -2.17 15.70
N LYS A 256 -3.04 -1.46 14.57
CA LYS A 256 -2.73 -0.03 14.51
C LYS A 256 -3.79 0.71 15.31
N ILE A 257 -3.36 1.53 16.27
CA ILE A 257 -4.24 2.47 16.96
C ILE A 257 -4.55 3.60 15.97
N HIS A 258 -5.81 3.77 15.61
CA HIS A 258 -6.25 4.86 14.75
C HIS A 258 -6.41 6.14 15.57
N SER A 259 -5.87 7.25 15.07
CA SER A 259 -6.12 8.58 15.65
C SER A 259 -7.61 8.95 15.53
N VAL A 260 -8.06 9.92 16.33
CA VAL A 260 -9.45 10.42 16.32
C VAL A 260 -9.86 10.80 14.89
N GLU A 261 -9.07 11.64 14.22
CA GLU A 261 -9.32 12.07 12.83
C GLU A 261 -9.49 10.89 11.86
N GLN A 262 -8.65 9.84 11.99
CA GLN A 262 -8.75 8.65 11.14
C GLN A 262 -10.03 7.85 11.36
N LYS A 263 -10.56 7.83 12.60
CA LYS A 263 -11.83 7.17 12.91
C LYS A 263 -13.00 7.93 12.29
N VAL A 264 -12.93 9.26 12.26
CA VAL A 264 -14.04 10.13 11.85
C VAL A 264 -14.00 10.53 10.37
N ALA A 265 -12.87 10.33 9.68
CA ALA A 265 -12.67 10.71 8.27
C ALA A 265 -13.75 10.21 7.29
N LYS A 266 -14.47 9.14 7.63
CA LYS A 266 -15.50 8.54 6.76
C LYS A 266 -16.93 8.92 7.16
N VAL A 267 -17.12 9.75 8.19
CA VAL A 267 -18.45 10.14 8.66
C VAL A 267 -19.09 11.08 7.65
N LYS A 268 -20.30 10.71 7.25
CA LYS A 268 -21.17 11.48 6.38
C LYS A 268 -22.14 12.26 7.26
N TYR A 269 -22.09 13.58 7.20
CA TYR A 269 -22.99 14.46 7.94
C TYR A 269 -23.17 15.78 7.18
N LYS A 270 -24.22 16.52 7.51
CA LYS A 270 -24.49 17.84 6.95
C LYS A 270 -23.81 18.90 7.79
N VAL A 271 -22.93 19.72 7.20
CA VAL A 271 -22.16 20.74 7.93
C VAL A 271 -23.05 21.90 8.39
N ARG A 272 -23.99 22.33 7.55
CA ARG A 272 -24.90 23.45 7.81
C ARG A 272 -26.23 23.23 7.12
N ASP A 273 -27.32 23.67 7.75
CA ASP A 273 -28.65 23.74 7.15
C ASP A 273 -29.22 25.15 7.29
N ASP A 274 -29.50 25.79 6.16
CA ASP A 274 -30.02 27.16 6.12
C ASP A 274 -31.53 27.24 6.37
N SER A 275 -32.27 26.13 6.21
CA SER A 275 -33.72 26.10 6.46
C SER A 275 -34.02 26.25 7.94
N PHE A 276 -33.28 25.53 8.78
CA PHE A 276 -33.40 25.60 10.23
C PHE A 276 -32.36 26.52 10.88
N LYS A 277 -31.44 27.10 10.09
CA LYS A 277 -30.34 27.98 10.54
C LYS A 277 -29.44 27.33 11.60
N ILE A 278 -29.03 26.08 11.37
CA ILE A 278 -28.22 25.29 12.31
C ILE A 278 -26.89 24.90 11.68
N VAL A 279 -25.82 24.94 12.47
CA VAL A 279 -24.48 24.46 12.12
C VAL A 279 -24.18 23.19 12.91
N SER A 280 -23.63 22.18 12.24
CA SER A 280 -23.27 20.91 12.87
C SER A 280 -22.00 21.04 13.69
N VAL A 281 -21.96 20.33 14.82
CA VAL A 281 -20.74 20.13 15.60
C VAL A 281 -19.78 19.23 14.82
N ALA A 282 -18.47 19.49 14.96
CA ALA A 282 -17.43 18.66 14.37
C ALA A 282 -17.52 17.22 14.90
N PRO A 283 -17.40 16.22 14.02
CA PRO A 283 -17.68 14.83 14.36
C PRO A 283 -16.57 14.22 15.26
N ASP A 284 -15.39 14.84 15.35
CA ASP A 284 -14.31 14.44 16.26
C ASP A 284 -14.73 14.45 17.72
N ARG A 285 -15.63 15.37 18.09
CA ARG A 285 -16.14 15.50 19.45
C ARG A 285 -17.07 14.35 19.85
N MET A 286 -17.56 13.57 18.90
CA MET A 286 -18.45 12.43 19.18
C MET A 286 -17.73 11.23 19.77
N ILE A 287 -16.40 11.13 19.58
CA ILE A 287 -15.62 10.05 20.18
C ILE A 287 -15.57 10.26 21.69
N GLU A 288 -15.82 9.19 22.46
CA GLU A 288 -15.89 9.17 23.93
C GLU A 288 -17.03 10.01 24.53
N ALA A 289 -17.93 10.55 23.70
CA ALA A 289 -19.09 11.26 24.19
C ALA A 289 -20.09 10.31 24.87
N HIS A 290 -20.70 10.77 25.95
CA HIS A 290 -21.73 10.02 26.68
C HIS A 290 -23.11 10.26 26.13
N GLN A 291 -23.35 11.42 25.51
CA GLN A 291 -24.63 11.73 24.90
C GLN A 291 -24.48 12.54 23.61
N ILE A 292 -25.14 12.09 22.54
CA ILE A 292 -25.11 12.74 21.23
C ILE A 292 -26.54 12.99 20.74
N TRP A 293 -26.78 14.22 20.29
CA TRP A 293 -28.04 14.65 19.69
C TRP A 293 -27.84 14.89 18.21
N ILE A 294 -28.57 14.16 17.38
CA ILE A 294 -28.51 14.28 15.91
C ILE A 294 -29.91 14.57 15.38
N PHE A 295 -30.02 15.48 14.43
CA PHE A 295 -31.29 15.79 13.76
C PHE A 295 -31.18 15.51 12.26
N ASN A 296 -32.12 14.74 11.73
CA ASN A 296 -32.23 14.50 10.29
C ASN A 296 -33.17 15.55 9.68
N THR A 297 -32.63 16.40 8.80
CA THR A 297 -33.36 17.52 8.20
C THR A 297 -34.45 17.07 7.24
N LYS A 298 -34.25 15.92 6.56
CA LYS A 298 -35.20 15.38 5.58
C LYS A 298 -36.41 14.73 6.26
N ASP A 299 -36.17 13.84 7.21
CA ASP A 299 -37.23 13.06 7.83
C ASP A 299 -37.81 13.73 9.10
N ARG A 300 -37.15 14.80 9.58
CA ARG A 300 -37.45 15.54 10.82
C ARG A 300 -37.43 14.67 12.07
N PHE A 301 -36.56 13.66 12.10
CA PHE A 301 -36.32 12.86 13.32
C PHE A 301 -35.21 13.47 14.16
N LEU A 302 -35.48 13.59 15.46
CA LEU A 302 -34.48 13.88 16.48
C LEU A 302 -34.01 12.56 17.09
N TYR A 303 -32.72 12.33 17.08
CA TYR A 303 -32.04 11.15 17.60
C TYR A 303 -31.33 11.53 18.89
N LYS A 304 -31.52 10.70 19.91
CA LYS A 304 -30.78 10.75 21.17
C LYS A 304 -29.99 9.46 21.29
N TYR A 305 -28.66 9.58 21.33
CA TYR A 305 -27.76 8.48 21.63
C TYR A 305 -27.18 8.69 23.01
N ASN A 306 -27.13 7.63 23.81
CA ASN A 306 -26.57 7.60 25.15
C ASN A 306 -25.58 6.44 25.27
N SER A 307 -24.53 6.61 26.06
CA SER A 307 -23.56 5.57 26.39
C SER A 307 -22.96 5.79 27.78
N ASP A 308 -22.80 4.70 28.53
CA ASP A 308 -22.15 4.72 29.84
C ASP A 308 -20.62 4.77 29.72
N ARG A 309 -20.06 4.17 28.65
CA ARG A 309 -18.60 4.01 28.46
C ARG A 309 -17.99 4.98 27.46
N GLY A 310 -18.83 5.79 26.81
CA GLY A 310 -18.43 6.65 25.70
C GLY A 310 -18.64 5.95 24.35
N MET A 311 -19.01 6.74 23.33
CA MET A 311 -19.31 6.23 21.99
C MET A 311 -18.09 6.27 21.08
N THR A 312 -18.04 5.37 20.10
CA THR A 312 -16.99 5.37 19.06
C THR A 312 -17.62 5.31 17.68
N ILE A 313 -16.83 5.57 16.64
CA ILE A 313 -17.30 5.61 15.26
C ILE A 313 -16.51 4.65 14.40
N LYS A 314 -17.24 3.84 13.62
CA LYS A 314 -16.68 2.97 12.60
C LYS A 314 -17.30 3.30 11.25
N GLY A 315 -16.55 4.03 10.41
CA GLY A 315 -17.01 4.45 9.10
C GLY A 315 -18.08 5.54 9.22
N THR A 316 -19.35 5.17 9.01
CA THR A 316 -20.52 6.07 9.16
C THR A 316 -21.44 5.67 10.31
N THR A 317 -21.05 4.65 11.07
CA THR A 317 -21.89 4.07 12.13
C THR A 317 -21.30 4.39 13.49
N LEU A 318 -22.13 4.97 14.35
CA LEU A 318 -21.89 5.14 15.77
C LEU A 318 -22.02 3.79 16.48
N GLN A 319 -21.05 3.46 17.33
CA GLN A 319 -20.95 2.22 18.09
C GLN A 319 -20.92 2.51 19.59
N ASP A 320 -21.14 1.45 20.38
CA ASP A 320 -21.09 1.48 21.85
C ASP A 320 -22.10 2.44 22.50
N PHE A 321 -23.25 2.64 21.85
CA PHE A 321 -24.42 3.29 22.44
C PHE A 321 -25.37 2.25 23.06
N ASP A 322 -26.09 2.65 24.11
CA ASP A 322 -27.08 1.80 24.77
C ASP A 322 -28.38 1.75 23.95
N VAL A 323 -28.79 0.55 23.57
CA VAL A 323 -29.96 0.27 22.72
C VAL A 323 -31.28 0.58 23.43
N PHE A 324 -31.31 0.56 24.76
CA PHE A 324 -32.53 0.83 25.53
C PHE A 324 -32.76 2.32 25.75
N THR A 325 -31.72 3.07 26.10
CA THR A 325 -31.85 4.50 26.36
C THR A 325 -31.69 5.38 25.12
N SER A 326 -31.23 4.82 23.99
CA SER A 326 -31.10 5.52 22.72
C SER A 326 -32.30 5.27 21.80
N PHE A 327 -32.96 6.35 21.39
CA PHE A 327 -34.13 6.29 20.53
C PHE A 327 -34.30 7.59 19.73
N LYS A 328 -35.19 7.54 18.72
CA LYS A 328 -35.55 8.70 17.91
C LYS A 328 -37.04 8.99 17.95
N LYS A 329 -37.39 10.27 17.87
CA LYS A 329 -38.78 10.77 17.77
C LYS A 329 -38.90 11.76 16.62
N LYS A 330 -40.07 11.76 15.94
CA LYS A 330 -40.35 12.69 14.84
C LYS A 330 -40.82 14.04 15.39
N LEU A 331 -40.21 15.13 14.94
CA LEU A 331 -40.58 16.49 15.34
C LEU A 331 -41.69 17.03 14.43
N ARG A 332 -42.80 17.48 15.03
CA ARG A 332 -43.88 18.19 14.31
C ARG A 332 -43.55 19.66 14.08
N LYS A 333 -42.93 20.32 15.06
CA LYS A 333 -42.49 21.72 15.04
C LYS A 333 -41.00 21.82 15.39
N PRO A 334 -40.10 21.53 14.43
CA PRO A 334 -38.65 21.57 14.67
C PRO A 334 -38.15 22.94 15.17
N ASP A 335 -38.71 24.04 14.65
CA ASP A 335 -38.23 25.41 14.95
C ASP A 335 -38.32 25.78 16.44
N ALA A 336 -39.26 25.20 17.18
CA ALA A 336 -39.39 25.44 18.62
C ALA A 336 -38.46 24.54 19.46
N ILE A 337 -38.17 23.33 18.98
CA ILE A 337 -37.48 22.28 19.76
C ILE A 337 -35.97 22.32 19.54
N LEU A 338 -35.51 22.61 18.33
CA LEU A 338 -34.08 22.61 17.99
C LEU A 338 -33.28 23.65 18.79
N PRO A 339 -33.75 24.91 18.98
CA PRO A 339 -33.07 25.87 19.85
C PRO A 339 -33.00 25.40 21.31
N GLU A 340 -33.99 24.65 21.76
CA GLU A 340 -34.01 24.09 23.12
C GLU A 340 -32.92 23.01 23.28
N VAL A 341 -32.68 22.16 22.28
CA VAL A 341 -31.57 21.18 22.31
C VAL A 341 -30.20 21.88 22.40
N LEU A 342 -30.03 22.95 21.63
CA LEU A 342 -28.76 23.69 21.56
C LEU A 342 -28.46 24.45 22.86
N ASN A 343 -29.46 25.13 23.44
CA ASN A 343 -29.25 26.07 24.53
C ASN A 343 -29.56 25.53 25.94
N SER A 344 -30.28 24.39 26.06
CA SER A 344 -30.71 23.91 27.38
C SER A 344 -29.58 23.33 28.24
N GLY A 345 -29.73 23.42 29.57
CA GLY A 345 -28.86 22.69 30.52
C GLY A 345 -29.16 21.19 30.57
N LYS A 346 -28.22 20.40 31.11
CA LYS A 346 -28.30 18.92 31.21
C LYS A 346 -29.60 18.41 31.82
N VAL A 347 -30.17 19.11 32.81
CA VAL A 347 -31.41 18.72 33.49
C VAL A 347 -32.64 18.82 32.58
N LYS A 348 -32.75 19.90 31.79
CA LYS A 348 -33.86 20.10 30.86
C LYS A 348 -33.78 19.13 29.67
N LEU A 349 -32.58 18.83 29.19
CA LEU A 349 -32.36 17.87 28.10
C LEU A 349 -32.83 16.45 28.43
N ARG A 350 -32.70 16.01 29.69
CA ARG A 350 -33.17 14.68 30.11
C ARG A 350 -34.66 14.49 29.86
N LYS A 351 -35.48 15.52 30.17
CA LYS A 351 -36.94 15.51 30.03
C LYS A 351 -37.43 15.95 28.64
N LEU A 352 -36.53 16.34 27.74
CA LEU A 352 -36.90 16.90 26.43
C LEU A 352 -37.61 15.88 25.55
N MET A 353 -37.09 14.65 25.46
CA MET A 353 -37.69 13.61 24.62
C MET A 353 -39.06 13.15 25.13
N ASP A 354 -39.31 13.22 26.43
CA ASP A 354 -40.58 12.79 27.04
C ASP A 354 -41.73 13.76 26.69
N ARG A 355 -41.42 15.06 26.55
CA ARG A 355 -42.40 16.08 26.12
C ARG A 355 -42.84 15.94 24.66
N ILE A 356 -42.08 15.19 23.86
CA ILE A 356 -42.42 14.98 22.45
C ILE A 356 -43.43 13.82 22.38
N ALA A 357 -44.68 14.14 22.03
CA ALA A 357 -45.79 13.18 21.93
C ALA A 357 -45.65 12.13 20.81
N ALA A 358 -44.54 12.12 20.07
CA ALA A 358 -44.32 11.16 18.97
C ALA A 358 -43.85 9.79 19.49
N LYS A 359 -44.23 8.73 18.77
CA LYS A 359 -43.83 7.34 19.08
C LYS A 359 -42.31 7.18 19.04
N GLU A 360 -41.80 6.44 20.02
CA GLU A 360 -40.39 6.07 20.12
C GLU A 360 -40.04 5.00 19.09
N THR A 361 -38.94 5.23 18.37
CA THR A 361 -38.38 4.27 17.43
C THR A 361 -36.94 3.99 17.80
N LYS A 362 -36.54 2.73 17.76
CA LYS A 362 -35.14 2.32 18.00
C LYS A 362 -34.19 2.92 16.96
N VAL A 363 -32.96 3.20 17.38
CA VAL A 363 -31.91 3.78 16.53
C VAL A 363 -30.88 2.71 16.12
N THR A 364 -30.25 2.91 14.96
CA THR A 364 -29.27 1.97 14.37
C THR A 364 -27.84 2.50 14.40
N GLY A 365 -27.63 3.76 14.83
CA GLY A 365 -26.31 4.40 14.88
C GLY A 365 -25.79 4.93 13.53
N ARG A 366 -26.47 4.69 12.41
CA ARG A 366 -26.00 5.12 11.08
C ARG A 366 -26.23 6.62 10.86
N ILE A 367 -25.17 7.34 10.52
CA ILE A 367 -25.17 8.77 10.19
C ILE A 367 -25.10 8.94 8.67
N ASN A 368 -25.91 9.84 8.11
CA ASN A 368 -25.99 10.12 6.67
C ASN A 368 -25.79 11.61 6.35
N ASN A 369 -25.76 11.96 5.07
CA ASN A 369 -25.56 13.34 4.60
C ASN A 369 -26.69 14.31 4.98
N ASP A 370 -27.84 13.82 5.43
CA ASP A 370 -29.00 14.65 5.83
C ASP A 370 -29.07 14.87 7.34
N MET A 371 -28.11 14.32 8.09
CA MET A 371 -28.03 14.41 9.54
C MET A 371 -27.08 15.51 9.99
N ILE A 372 -27.57 16.36 10.89
CA ILE A 372 -26.82 17.41 11.58
C ILE A 372 -26.57 16.98 13.01
N ILE A 373 -25.32 17.10 13.46
CA ILE A 373 -24.93 16.86 14.85
C ILE A 373 -25.21 18.15 15.61
N LEU A 374 -26.28 18.14 16.40
CA LEU A 374 -26.71 19.33 17.15
C LEU A 374 -25.82 19.57 18.35
N ARG A 375 -25.57 18.53 19.14
CA ARG A 375 -24.89 18.65 20.42
C ARG A 375 -24.25 17.35 20.85
N VAL A 376 -23.10 17.48 21.49
CA VAL A 376 -22.31 16.39 22.04
C VAL A 376 -21.99 16.72 23.50
N ILE A 377 -22.19 15.76 24.42
CA ILE A 377 -22.09 15.93 25.87
C ILE A 377 -21.25 14.81 26.50
#